data_AF-A0A419SYC3-F1
#
_entry.id   AF-A0A419SYC3-F1
#
_cell.length_a   1.000
_cell.length_b   1.000
_cell.length_c   1.000
_cell.angle_alpha   90.00
_cell.angle_beta   90.00
_cell.angle_gamma   90.00
#
_symmetry.space_group_name_H-M   'P 1'
#
loop_
_entity.id
_entity.type
_entity.pdbx_description
1 polymer ?
#
loop_
_entity_poly.entity_id
_entity_poly.type
_entity_poly.pdbx_seq_one_letter_code
_entity_poly.pdbx_strand_id
1 'polypeptide(L)' 'MEMERKGIIEVLAAIFPNQTIDIGDDDSFIDKLGMDSISFVSYVIGIESKFDIEVPDEYSLPSKLDTLNKTYDLLGRERG' A
#
# COMPACT_ATOMS: atom_id res chain seq x y z
N MET A 1 -7.61 -2.19 -12.61
CA MET A 1 -6.73 -1.11 -12.09
C MET A 1 -7.47 -0.04 -11.28
N GLU A 2 -8.59 0.55 -11.75
CA GLU A 2 -9.27 1.62 -10.97
C GLU A 2 -9.83 1.13 -9.61
N MET A 3 -10.32 -0.12 -9.55
CA MET A 3 -10.78 -0.72 -8.30
C MET A 3 -9.64 -1.02 -7.33
N GLU A 4 -8.50 -1.53 -7.82
CA GLU A 4 -7.30 -1.75 -7.00
C GLU A 4 -6.79 -0.43 -6.43
N ARG A 5 -6.70 0.62 -7.27
CA ARG A 5 -6.28 1.96 -6.83
C ARG A 5 -7.17 2.45 -5.69
N LYS A 6 -8.48 2.39 -5.88
CA LYS A 6 -9.44 2.81 -4.85
C LYS A 6 -9.23 2.01 -3.56
N GLY A 7 -9.07 0.69 -3.65
CA GLY A 7 -8.86 -0.17 -2.49
C GLY A 7 -7.59 0.18 -1.71
N ILE A 8 -6.48 0.45 -2.41
CA ILE A 8 -5.22 0.86 -1.78
C ILE A 8 -5.36 2.23 -1.11
N ILE A 9 -6.00 3.19 -1.77
CA ILE A 9 -6.25 4.53 -1.21
C ILE A 9 -7.14 4.45 0.04
N GLU A 10 -8.14 3.57 0.06
CA GLU A 10 -8.98 3.33 1.24
C GLU A 10 -8.16 2.81 2.43
N VAL A 11 -7.21 1.90 2.19
CA VAL A 11 -6.29 1.41 3.24
C VAL A 11 -5.41 2.54 3.76
N LEU A 12 -4.81 3.33 2.86
CA LEU A 12 -3.96 4.46 3.24
C LEU A 12 -4.74 5.54 4.01
N ALA A 13 -5.98 5.83 3.61
CA ALA A 13 -6.84 6.79 4.29
C ALA A 13 -7.23 6.33 5.71
N ALA A 14 -7.36 5.01 5.93
CA ALA A 14 -7.60 4.46 7.26
C ALA A 14 -6.39 4.62 8.20
N ILE A 15 -5.18 4.55 7.65
CA ILE A 15 -3.92 4.69 8.40
C ILE A 15 -3.59 6.17 8.67
N PHE A 16 -3.87 7.04 7.70
CA PHE A 16 -3.60 8.47 7.79
C PHE A 16 -4.90 9.31 7.72
N PRO A 17 -5.81 9.19 8.70
CA PRO A 17 -7.15 9.80 8.65
C PRO A 17 -7.14 11.34 8.70
N ASN A 18 -6.02 11.94 9.10
CA ASN A 18 -5.88 13.38 9.27
C ASN A 18 -5.27 14.10 8.05
N GLN A 19 -5.11 13.42 6.93
CA GLN A 19 -4.57 14.01 5.70
C GLN A 19 -5.29 13.50 4.45
N THR A 20 -5.31 14.34 3.43
CA THR A 20 -5.79 13.95 2.10
C THR A 20 -4.75 13.06 1.43
N ILE A 21 -5.18 11.87 0.97
CA ILE A 21 -4.31 10.98 0.20
C ILE A 21 -4.26 11.47 -1.25
N ASP A 22 -3.23 12.25 -1.57
CA ASP A 22 -2.91 12.70 -2.93
C ASP A 22 -1.52 12.20 -3.32
N ILE A 23 -1.50 11.04 -3.98
CA ILE A 23 -0.28 10.34 -4.39
C ILE A 23 -0.41 9.84 -5.82
N GLY A 24 0.64 10.04 -6.61
CA GLY A 24 0.82 9.42 -7.92
C GLY A 24 1.26 7.96 -7.81
N ASP A 25 1.30 7.25 -8.94
CA ASP A 25 1.55 5.81 -8.91
C ASP A 25 2.99 5.44 -8.51
N ASP A 26 3.95 6.34 -8.75
CA ASP A 26 5.37 6.21 -8.42
C ASP A 26 5.80 7.04 -7.20
N ASP A 27 4.87 7.78 -6.60
CA ASP A 27 5.18 8.60 -5.42
C ASP A 27 5.46 7.71 -4.20
N SER A 28 6.53 8.01 -3.46
CA SER A 28 6.85 7.30 -2.22
C SER A 28 5.87 7.68 -1.12
N PHE A 29 5.26 6.68 -0.48
CA PHE A 29 4.40 6.86 0.68
C PHE A 29 5.16 7.43 1.88
N ILE A 30 6.47 7.16 1.96
CA ILE A 30 7.34 7.72 3.00
C ILE A 30 7.42 9.23 2.83
N ASP A 31 7.76 9.69 1.62
CA ASP A 31 7.94 11.11 1.33
C ASP A 31 6.61 11.90 1.30
N LYS A 32 5.53 11.29 0.81
CA LYS A 32 4.23 11.96 0.65
C LYS A 32 3.34 11.89 1.88
N LEU A 33 3.31 10.74 2.54
CA LEU A 33 2.38 10.47 3.64
C LEU A 33 3.07 10.42 5.00
N GLY A 34 4.40 10.48 5.04
CA GLY A 34 5.17 10.30 6.27
C GLY A 34 5.12 8.87 6.78
N MET A 35 5.00 7.88 5.88
CA MET A 35 4.95 6.48 6.27
C MET A 35 6.23 6.06 7.00
N ASP A 36 6.06 5.52 8.20
CA ASP A 36 7.08 4.94 9.05
C ASP A 36 6.95 3.41 9.11
N SER A 37 7.77 2.75 9.95
CA SER A 37 7.73 1.29 10.07
C SER A 37 6.42 0.74 10.63
N ILE A 38 5.73 1.47 11.51
CA ILE A 38 4.50 1.01 12.17
C ILE A 38 3.31 1.14 11.21
N SER A 39 3.21 2.29 10.55
CA SER A 39 2.22 2.56 9.51
C SER A 39 2.44 1.68 8.28
N PHE A 40 3.69 1.34 7.94
CA PHE A 40 4.00 0.35 6.92
C PHE A 40 3.47 -1.06 7.27
N VAL A 41 3.72 -1.55 8.49
CA VAL A 41 3.16 -2.84 8.93
C VAL A 41 1.63 -2.83 8.87
N SER A 42 1.02 -1.71 9.29
CA SER A 42 -0.44 -1.53 9.21
C SER A 42 -0.94 -1.51 7.76
N TYR A 43 -0.15 -0.95 6.85
CA TYR A 43 -0.42 -0.94 5.42
C TYR A 43 -0.41 -2.35 4.84
N VAL A 44 0.63 -3.13 5.13
CA VAL A 44 0.74 -4.54 4.69
C VAL A 44 -0.49 -5.34 5.16
N ILE A 45 -0.81 -5.31 6.46
CA ILE A 45 -1.99 -6.01 7.02
C ILE A 45 -3.29 -5.52 6.36
N GLY A 46 -3.39 -4.22 6.10
CA GLY A 46 -4.54 -3.61 5.43
C GLY A 46 -4.71 -4.10 3.99
N ILE A 47 -3.62 -4.26 3.24
CA ILE A 47 -3.62 -4.81 1.88
C ILE A 47 -4.01 -6.29 1.90
N GLU A 48 -3.42 -7.10 2.78
CA GLU A 48 -3.78 -8.52 2.94
C GLU A 48 -5.27 -8.69 3.19
N SER A 49 -5.81 -7.95 4.17
CA SER A 49 -7.23 -8.01 4.50
C SER A 49 -8.14 -7.46 3.41
N LYS A 50 -7.74 -6.39 2.71
CA LYS A 50 -8.56 -5.74 1.68
C LYS A 50 -8.66 -6.58 0.41
N PHE A 51 -7.58 -7.25 0.06
CA PHE A 51 -7.46 -7.98 -1.20
C PHE A 51 -7.47 -9.51 -1.03
N ASP A 52 -7.57 -10.01 0.20
CA ASP A 52 -7.56 -11.44 0.54
C ASP A 52 -6.31 -12.14 -0.03
N ILE A 53 -5.14 -11.55 0.23
CA ILE A 53 -3.82 -12.05 -0.18
C ILE A 53 -2.90 -12.16 1.04
N GLU A 54 -1.77 -12.84 0.87
CA GLU A 54 -0.67 -12.88 1.84
C GLU A 54 0.52 -12.13 1.23
N VAL A 55 1.13 -11.21 1.98
CA VAL A 55 2.33 -10.49 1.50
C VAL A 55 3.57 -11.31 1.82
N PRO A 56 4.36 -11.73 0.82
CA PRO A 56 5.57 -12.49 1.07
C PRO A 56 6.61 -11.66 1.85
N ASP A 57 7.41 -12.32 2.69
CA ASP A 57 8.44 -11.68 3.52
C ASP A 57 9.41 -10.78 2.73
N GLU A 58 9.67 -11.07 1.46
CA GLU A 58 10.56 -10.27 0.60
C GLU A 58 10.03 -8.84 0.36
N TYR A 59 8.73 -8.64 0.54
CA TYR A 59 8.03 -7.37 0.42
C TYR A 59 7.79 -6.68 1.77
N SER A 60 8.18 -7.31 2.88
CA SER A 60 8.00 -6.81 4.26
C SER A 60 8.94 -5.63 4.62
N LEU A 61 9.55 -5.00 3.62
CA LEU A 61 10.39 -3.82 3.79
C LEU A 61 9.72 -2.61 3.13
N PRO A 62 9.69 -1.43 3.78
CA PRO A 62 9.09 -0.22 3.21
C PRO A 62 9.59 0.08 1.79
N SER A 63 10.89 -0.07 1.54
CA SER A 63 11.50 0.18 0.22
C SER A 63 10.98 -0.73 -0.91
N LYS A 64 10.26 -1.81 -0.59
CA LYS A 64 9.71 -2.80 -1.53
C LYS A 64 8.22 -2.59 -1.82
N LEU A 65 7.50 -1.82 -0.99
CA LEU A 65 6.05 -1.61 -1.09
C LEU A 65 5.61 -0.16 -0.75
N ASP A 66 6.48 0.83 -0.96
CA ASP A 66 6.19 2.25 -0.68
C ASP A 66 5.57 3.01 -1.86
N THR A 67 5.10 2.34 -2.92
CA THR A 67 4.41 3.02 -4.04
C THR A 67 3.19 2.22 -4.49
N LEU A 68 2.25 2.88 -5.18
CA LEU A 68 1.07 2.21 -5.73
C LEU A 68 1.49 1.17 -6.77
N ASN A 69 2.44 1.52 -7.66
CA ASN A 69 2.95 0.61 -8.68
C ASN A 69 3.54 -0.68 -8.10
N LYS A 70 4.30 -0.59 -7.01
CA LYS A 70 4.83 -1.78 -6.32
C LYS A 70 3.72 -2.65 -5.75
N THR A 71 2.66 -2.02 -5.25
CA THR A 71 1.49 -2.73 -4.74
C THR A 71 0.67 -3.37 -5.86
N TYR A 72 0.51 -2.71 -7.00
CA TYR A 72 -0.13 -3.32 -8.17
C TYR A 72 0.65 -4.53 -8.67
N ASP A 73 1.99 -4.45 -8.71
CA ASP A 73 2.84 -5.58 -9.11
C ASP A 73 2.65 -6.77 -8.16
N LEU A 74 2.63 -6.54 -6.85
CA LEU A 74 2.31 -7.56 -5.85
C LEU A 74 0.92 -8.18 -6.10
N LEU A 75 -0.12 -7.35 -6.21
CA LEU A 75 -1.49 -7.82 -6.44
C LEU A 75 -1.61 -8.63 -7.74
N GLY A 76 -0.90 -8.23 -8.79
CA GLY A 76 -0.87 -8.94 -10.07
C GLY A 76 -0.20 -10.31 -9.98
N ARG A 77 0.76 -10.49 -9.07
CA ARG A 77 1.44 -11.78 -8.83
C ARG A 77 0.59 -12.72 -7.99
N GLU A 78 -0.03 -12.23 -6.92
CA GLU A 78 -0.78 -13.08 -5.99
C GLU A 78 -2.19 -13.40 -6.46
N ARG A 79 -2.79 -12.56 -7.31
CA ARG A 79 -4.18 -12.74 -7.81
C ARG A 79 -4.26 -13.12 -9.29
N GLY A 80 -3.13 -13.30 -9.97
CA GLY A 80 -3.03 -13.69 -11.38
C GLY A 80 -2.99 -15.21 -11.56
#